data_AF-K1UC35-F1
#
_entry.id   AF-K1UC35-F1
#
_cell.length_a   1.000
_cell.length_b   1.000
_cell.length_c   1.000
_cell.angle_alpha   90.00
_cell.angle_beta   90.00
_cell.angle_gamma   90.00
#
_symmetry.space_group_name_H-M   'P 1'
#
loop_
_entity.id
_entity.type
_entity.pdbx_description
1 polymer ?
#
loop_
_entity_poly.entity_id
_entity_poly.type
_entity_poly.pdbx_seq_one_letter_code
_entity_poly.pdbx_strand_id
1 'polypeptide(L)'
;MFTKRTIKPHQAVAVVDTASEALAVSISEKACVDMDYMSQLTGKTKEELAGELQGVIFRVPGQLEQDGTPHYVTADEYLSGNVRRKLRQAQRAAQQDPSFAVNVEALTAAQPKDLDASEIEVRLGATWIDKEYIQQFMYETFNTPFYLQRSIEVNYSSFTAEWQIKGKSSVSYNDVAAYTTYGTSRANAYKILEDSLNLRDVRIYDTIEDADGKERRVLNAKETTLAAQKQQAIREAFRDWIWRDPERRQTLVSQYNEEMNSTRPREYDGSHITFGGMNPAITLREHQKSAIAHVLYGG
;
A
#
# COMPACT_ATOMS: atom_id res chain seq x y z
N MET A 1 -48.13 29.15 3.34
CA MET A 1 -47.16 30.26 3.26
C MET A 1 -46.02 29.98 4.23
N PHE A 2 -44.78 29.98 3.77
CA PHE A 2 -43.58 29.88 4.63
C PHE A 2 -43.11 31.30 4.99
N THR A 3 -43.11 31.65 6.28
CA THR A 3 -42.78 33.00 6.79
C THR A 3 -41.40 33.10 7.46
N LYS A 4 -40.60 32.03 7.42
CA LYS A 4 -39.28 31.96 8.06
C LYS A 4 -38.21 31.81 6.97
N ARG A 5 -37.22 32.72 6.95
CA ARG A 5 -36.00 32.55 6.15
C ARG A 5 -35.32 31.24 6.57
N THR A 6 -35.27 30.27 5.68
CA THR A 6 -34.61 28.96 5.88
C THR A 6 -33.13 28.96 5.48
N ILE A 7 -32.69 29.94 4.69
CA ILE A 7 -31.29 30.12 4.29
C ILE A 7 -30.81 31.45 4.87
N LYS A 8 -29.97 31.38 5.91
CA LYS A 8 -29.17 32.51 6.37
C LYS A 8 -27.91 32.53 5.49
N PRO A 9 -27.45 33.70 4.99
CA PRO A 9 -26.15 33.79 4.37
C PRO A 9 -25.10 33.35 5.38
N HIS A 10 -24.13 32.57 4.92
CA HIS A 10 -23.00 32.15 5.74
C HIS A 10 -22.26 33.40 6.23
N GLN A 11 -22.14 33.55 7.54
CA GLN A 11 -21.38 34.63 8.16
C GLN A 11 -20.01 34.05 8.50
N ALA A 12 -18.99 34.42 7.73
CA ALA A 12 -17.62 34.04 8.01
C ALA A 12 -17.28 34.46 9.45
N VAL A 13 -16.71 33.52 10.23
CA VAL A 13 -16.26 33.79 11.59
C VAL A 13 -15.19 34.87 11.52
N ALA A 14 -15.36 35.96 12.27
CA ALA A 14 -14.49 37.13 12.17
C ALA A 14 -13.32 37.10 13.18
N VAL A 15 -13.54 36.52 14.36
CA VAL A 15 -12.56 36.44 15.46
C VAL A 15 -12.82 35.16 16.25
N VAL A 16 -11.76 34.49 16.70
CA VAL A 16 -11.80 33.34 17.61
C VAL A 16 -10.71 33.48 18.68
N ASP A 17 -10.92 32.89 19.85
CA ASP A 17 -10.05 33.10 21.01
C ASP A 17 -8.90 32.07 21.09
N THR A 18 -9.07 30.89 20.49
CA THR A 18 -8.11 29.78 20.60
C THR A 18 -7.57 29.31 19.25
N ALA A 19 -6.35 28.76 19.25
CA ALA A 19 -5.76 28.18 18.04
C ALA A 19 -6.58 26.98 17.52
N SER A 20 -7.18 26.18 18.41
CA SER A 20 -8.06 25.06 18.04
C SER A 20 -9.31 25.52 17.30
N GLU A 21 -9.93 26.61 17.73
CA GLU A 21 -11.08 27.20 17.03
C GLU A 21 -10.66 27.77 15.67
N ALA A 22 -9.52 28.47 15.61
CA ALA A 22 -8.98 28.99 14.37
C ALA A 22 -8.71 27.88 13.35
N LEU A 23 -8.15 26.75 13.80
CA LEU A 23 -7.92 25.57 12.97
C LEU A 23 -9.24 25.01 12.43
N ALA A 24 -10.25 24.85 13.28
CA ALA A 24 -11.56 24.34 12.85
C ALA A 24 -12.20 25.25 11.78
N VAL A 25 -12.13 26.57 11.96
CA VAL A 25 -12.61 27.55 10.97
C VAL A 25 -11.79 27.47 9.69
N SER A 26 -10.46 27.42 9.79
CA SER A 26 -9.55 27.31 8.64
C SER A 26 -9.86 26.08 7.79
N ILE A 27 -10.02 24.91 8.40
CA ILE A 27 -10.37 23.70 7.66
C ILE A 27 -11.78 23.83 7.03
N SER A 28 -12.75 24.40 7.72
CA SER A 28 -14.11 24.55 7.18
C SER A 28 -14.22 25.53 6.00
N GLU A 29 -13.40 26.58 5.98
CA GLU A 29 -13.46 27.64 4.96
C GLU A 29 -12.43 27.45 3.84
N LYS A 30 -11.28 26.85 4.14
CA LYS A 30 -10.11 26.71 3.25
C LYS A 30 -9.77 25.28 2.89
N ALA A 31 -10.34 24.29 3.60
CA ALA A 31 -10.03 22.87 3.45
C ALA A 31 -8.55 22.51 3.71
N CYS A 32 -7.79 23.38 4.40
CA CYS A 32 -6.39 23.15 4.77
C CYS A 32 -6.01 23.93 6.03
N VAL A 33 -4.82 23.66 6.58
CA VAL A 33 -4.24 24.42 7.71
C VAL A 33 -3.63 25.72 7.17
N ASP A 34 -4.46 26.73 6.96
CA ASP A 34 -4.01 28.07 6.53
C ASP A 34 -3.56 28.90 7.75
N MET A 35 -2.25 28.92 7.99
CA MET A 35 -1.64 29.62 9.13
C MET A 35 -1.81 31.15 9.05
N ASP A 36 -1.86 31.73 7.85
CA ASP A 36 -2.09 33.18 7.68
C ASP A 36 -3.52 33.54 8.05
N TYR A 37 -4.48 32.76 7.58
CA TYR A 37 -5.88 32.94 7.92
C TYR A 37 -6.13 32.75 9.42
N MET A 38 -5.52 31.72 10.03
CA MET A 38 -5.62 31.49 11.48
C MET A 38 -5.00 32.63 12.30
N SER A 39 -3.88 33.20 11.85
CA SER A 39 -3.25 34.36 12.48
C SER A 39 -4.16 35.59 12.41
N GLN A 40 -4.84 35.82 11.29
CA GLN A 40 -5.81 36.92 11.16
C GLN A 40 -7.01 36.77 12.10
N LEU A 41 -7.50 35.55 12.31
CA LEU A 41 -8.65 35.28 13.18
C LEU A 41 -8.34 35.42 14.68
N THR A 42 -7.10 35.14 15.08
CA THR A 42 -6.69 35.08 16.50
C THR A 42 -5.83 36.26 16.95
N GLY A 43 -5.17 36.94 16.01
CA GLY A 43 -4.13 37.93 16.28
C GLY A 43 -2.79 37.34 16.75
N LYS A 44 -2.65 36.01 16.82
CA LYS A 44 -1.43 35.30 17.25
C LYS A 44 -0.43 35.15 16.11
N THR A 45 0.85 34.99 16.43
CA THR A 45 1.87 34.69 15.41
C THR A 45 1.76 33.24 14.94
N LYS A 46 2.32 32.93 13.76
CA LYS A 46 2.36 31.55 13.24
C LYS A 46 3.10 30.61 14.19
N GLU A 47 4.14 31.09 14.86
CA GLU A 47 4.92 30.33 15.84
C GLU A 47 4.12 30.02 17.11
N GLU A 48 3.34 30.98 17.62
CA GLU A 48 2.44 30.76 18.76
C GLU A 48 1.36 29.75 18.42
N LEU A 49 0.74 29.87 17.23
CA LEU A 49 -0.25 28.92 16.74
C LEU A 49 0.34 27.51 16.60
N ALA A 50 1.54 27.38 16.04
CA ALA A 50 2.21 26.09 15.89
C ALA A 50 2.59 25.46 17.25
N GLY A 51 2.96 26.28 18.24
CA GLY A 51 3.23 25.81 19.60
C GLY A 51 1.96 25.35 20.32
N GLU A 52 0.87 26.11 20.22
CA GLU A 52 -0.42 25.75 20.83
C GLU A 52 -1.07 24.52 20.19
N LEU A 53 -0.81 24.29 18.89
CA LEU A 53 -1.34 23.15 18.12
C LEU A 53 -0.34 22.01 17.97
N GLN A 54 0.69 21.94 18.81
CA GLN A 54 1.65 20.85 18.78
C GLN A 54 0.93 19.50 18.97
N GLY A 55 1.17 18.56 18.04
CA GLY A 55 0.51 17.25 18.03
C GLY A 55 -0.88 17.25 17.38
N VAL A 56 -1.48 18.41 17.14
CA VAL A 56 -2.73 18.59 16.39
C VAL A 56 -2.45 18.91 14.92
N ILE A 57 -1.40 19.68 14.67
CA ILE A 57 -0.87 19.94 13.33
C ILE A 57 0.61 19.55 13.26
N PHE A 58 1.07 19.20 12.06
CA PHE A 58 2.45 18.85 11.79
C PHE A 58 2.99 19.64 10.61
N ARG A 59 4.18 20.19 10.78
CA ARG A 59 4.98 20.73 9.68
C ARG A 59 5.40 19.59 8.77
N VAL A 60 5.17 19.69 7.46
CA VAL A 60 5.55 18.66 6.49
C VAL A 60 7.00 18.90 6.04
N PRO A 61 7.94 17.95 6.27
CA PRO A 61 9.32 18.15 5.87
C PRO A 61 9.48 18.33 4.36
N GLY A 62 10.22 19.36 3.94
CA GLY A 62 10.52 19.61 2.51
C GLY A 62 9.35 20.15 1.68
N GLN A 63 8.22 20.47 2.30
CA GLN A 63 7.12 21.20 1.64
C GLN A 63 7.03 22.61 2.22
N LEU A 64 6.93 23.58 1.32
CA LEU A 64 6.74 24.99 1.63
C LEU A 64 5.53 25.50 0.87
N GLU A 65 4.87 26.48 1.44
CA GLU A 65 3.84 27.26 0.78
C GLU A 65 4.44 28.14 -0.33
N GLN A 66 3.57 28.76 -1.15
CA GLN A 66 3.99 29.62 -2.25
C GLN A 66 4.84 30.82 -1.80
N ASP A 67 4.63 31.29 -0.58
CA ASP A 67 5.36 32.39 0.05
C ASP A 67 6.68 31.93 0.72
N GLY A 68 7.01 30.63 0.65
CA GLY A 68 8.21 30.04 1.25
C GLY A 68 8.04 29.67 2.73
N THR A 69 6.86 29.86 3.31
CA THR A 69 6.60 29.48 4.71
C THR A 69 6.38 27.97 4.85
N PRO A 70 6.56 27.38 6.04
CA PRO A 70 6.36 25.95 6.23
C PRO A 70 4.92 25.52 5.97
N HIS A 71 4.75 24.42 5.23
CA HIS A 71 3.44 23.81 5.04
C HIS A 71 3.06 22.97 6.26
N TYR A 72 1.84 23.17 6.76
CA TYR A 72 1.26 22.44 7.88
C TYR A 72 0.04 21.63 7.42
N VAL A 73 -0.12 20.46 8.01
CA VAL A 73 -1.30 19.60 7.84
C VAL A 73 -1.77 19.11 9.20
N THR A 74 -3.02 18.67 9.30
CA THR A 74 -3.56 18.14 10.55
C THR A 74 -2.94 16.77 10.89
N ALA A 75 -3.02 16.38 12.17
CA ALA A 75 -2.49 15.10 12.66
C ALA A 75 -3.09 13.89 11.96
N ASP A 76 -4.40 13.91 11.71
CA ASP A 76 -5.11 12.84 11.01
C ASP A 76 -4.62 12.67 9.56
N GLU A 77 -4.28 13.76 8.87
CA GLU A 77 -3.67 13.71 7.54
C GLU A 77 -2.19 13.28 7.61
N TYR A 78 -1.43 13.86 8.54
CA TYR A 78 0.00 13.59 8.66
C TYR A 78 0.29 12.14 9.06
N LEU A 79 -0.46 11.60 10.02
CA LEU A 79 -0.26 10.27 10.60
C LEU A 79 -1.06 9.16 9.91
N SER A 80 -1.56 9.43 8.69
CA SER A 80 -2.22 8.47 7.81
C SER A 80 -1.50 8.31 6.48
N GLY A 81 -1.94 7.36 5.64
CA GLY A 81 -1.24 7.01 4.41
C GLY A 81 0.07 6.28 4.69
N ASN A 82 1.07 6.43 3.80
CA ASN A 82 2.35 5.73 3.93
C ASN A 82 3.23 6.32 5.06
N VAL A 83 2.99 5.89 6.30
CA VAL A 83 3.63 6.42 7.51
C VAL A 83 5.08 5.99 7.67
N ARG A 84 5.50 4.86 7.09
CA ARG A 84 6.92 4.43 7.07
C ARG A 84 7.78 5.35 6.22
N ARG A 85 7.29 5.71 5.02
CA ARG A 85 7.95 6.69 4.16
C ARG A 85 8.03 8.07 4.83
N LYS A 86 6.92 8.53 5.43
CA LYS A 86 6.88 9.77 6.19
C LYS A 86 7.87 9.76 7.36
N LEU A 87 7.99 8.64 8.09
CA LEU A 87 8.94 8.51 9.21
C LEU A 87 10.39 8.66 8.75
N ARG A 88 10.79 7.99 7.65
CA ARG A 88 12.14 8.15 7.09
C ARG A 88 12.43 9.59 6.67
N GLN A 89 11.44 10.27 6.09
CA GLN A 89 11.56 11.67 5.71
C GLN A 89 11.72 12.57 6.95
N ALA A 90 10.91 12.36 7.99
CA ALA A 90 10.99 13.07 9.25
C ALA A 90 12.33 12.84 9.96
N GLN A 91 12.84 11.61 9.99
CA GLN A 91 14.15 11.28 10.58
C GLN A 91 15.30 12.00 9.87
N ARG A 92 15.28 12.05 8.54
CA ARG A 92 16.29 12.80 7.75
C ARG A 92 16.18 14.31 8.02
N ALA A 93 14.97 14.84 8.10
CA ALA A 93 14.75 16.24 8.42
C ALA A 93 15.22 16.58 9.85
N ALA A 94 14.95 15.71 10.82
CA ALA A 94 15.36 15.87 12.22
C ALA A 94 16.88 15.90 12.43
N GLN A 95 17.65 15.29 11.52
CA GLN A 95 19.12 15.39 11.54
C GLN A 95 19.62 16.80 11.19
N GLN A 96 18.84 17.56 10.42
CA GLN A 96 19.19 18.92 9.98
C GLN A 96 18.50 19.99 10.82
N ASP A 97 17.26 19.73 11.23
CA ASP A 97 16.39 20.64 11.98
C ASP A 97 15.70 19.85 13.11
N PRO A 98 16.17 20.00 14.38
CA PRO A 98 15.62 19.29 15.53
C PRO A 98 14.12 19.52 15.80
N SER A 99 13.50 20.55 15.19
CA SER A 99 12.05 20.77 15.33
C SER A 99 11.21 19.59 14.82
N PHE A 100 11.74 18.78 13.91
CA PHE A 100 11.08 17.57 13.41
C PHE A 100 11.17 16.36 14.35
N ALA A 101 11.78 16.48 15.53
CA ALA A 101 11.79 15.40 16.53
C ALA A 101 10.37 14.96 16.92
N VAL A 102 9.45 15.91 17.03
CA VAL A 102 8.02 15.66 17.34
C VAL A 102 7.36 14.83 16.22
N ASN A 103 7.70 15.09 14.96
CA ASN A 103 7.22 14.30 13.83
C ASN A 103 7.74 12.86 13.90
N VAL A 104 9.02 12.67 14.25
CA VAL A 104 9.62 11.33 14.39
C VAL A 104 8.93 10.54 15.49
N GLU A 105 8.70 11.15 16.65
CA GLU A 105 8.01 10.52 17.77
C GLU A 105 6.58 10.10 17.39
N ALA A 106 5.80 11.04 16.84
CA ALA A 106 4.42 10.78 16.45
C ALA A 106 4.31 9.71 15.35
N LEU A 107 5.16 9.77 14.32
CA LEU A 107 5.18 8.76 13.26
C LEU A 107 5.70 7.41 13.73
N THR A 108 6.59 7.36 14.73
CA THR A 108 7.04 6.10 15.34
C THR A 108 5.88 5.42 16.08
N ALA A 109 5.09 6.18 16.83
CA ALA A 109 3.90 5.67 17.51
C ALA A 109 2.78 5.27 16.54
N ALA A 110 2.68 5.94 15.40
CA ALA A 110 1.67 5.68 14.37
C ALA A 110 2.03 4.53 13.40
N GLN A 111 3.14 3.79 13.61
CA GLN A 111 3.49 2.69 12.74
C GLN A 111 2.50 1.52 12.85
N PRO A 112 2.06 0.93 11.73
CA PRO A 112 1.34 -0.34 11.76
C PRO A 112 2.20 -1.40 12.44
N LYS A 113 1.56 -2.28 13.20
CA LYS A 113 2.22 -3.45 13.79
C LYS A 113 2.88 -4.25 12.65
N ASP A 114 4.16 -4.58 12.81
CA ASP A 114 4.85 -5.48 11.90
C ASP A 114 4.13 -6.83 11.85
N LEU A 115 3.97 -7.34 10.63
CA LEU A 115 3.44 -8.67 10.36
C LEU A 115 4.56 -9.69 10.37
N ASP A 116 4.30 -10.83 10.99
CA ASP A 116 5.19 -11.99 10.93
C ASP A 116 4.99 -12.78 9.61
N ALA A 117 5.94 -13.65 9.28
CA ALA A 117 5.86 -14.47 8.06
C ALA A 117 4.57 -15.31 7.96
N SER A 118 4.00 -15.74 9.11
CA SER A 118 2.73 -16.48 9.14
C SER A 118 1.51 -15.62 8.84
N GLU A 119 1.61 -14.31 8.97
CA GLU A 119 0.54 -13.34 8.70
C GLU A 119 0.60 -12.81 7.26
N ILE A 120 1.67 -13.14 6.51
CA ILE A 120 1.89 -12.67 5.13
C ILE A 120 1.57 -13.79 4.14
N GLU A 121 0.49 -13.61 3.37
CA GLU A 121 0.18 -14.50 2.25
C GLU A 121 0.95 -14.08 1.00
N VAL A 122 1.73 -15.02 0.46
CA VAL A 122 2.56 -14.80 -0.74
C VAL A 122 2.06 -15.65 -1.89
N ARG A 123 1.77 -15.00 -3.02
CA ARG A 123 1.33 -15.65 -4.26
C ARG A 123 2.35 -15.47 -5.37
N LEU A 124 2.42 -16.45 -6.28
CA LEU A 124 3.13 -16.28 -7.55
C LEU A 124 2.53 -15.10 -8.33
N GLY A 125 3.39 -14.27 -8.91
CA GLY A 125 2.99 -13.04 -9.61
C GLY A 125 2.89 -11.80 -8.71
N ALA A 126 3.18 -11.91 -7.41
CA ALA A 126 3.32 -10.73 -6.56
C ALA A 126 4.52 -9.88 -7.02
N THR A 127 4.28 -8.62 -7.35
CA THR A 127 5.26 -7.73 -7.99
C THR A 127 6.33 -7.20 -7.04
N TRP A 128 6.14 -7.35 -5.73
CA TRP A 128 7.13 -6.96 -4.73
C TRP A 128 8.17 -8.04 -4.49
N ILE A 129 7.92 -9.27 -4.94
CA ILE A 129 8.91 -10.33 -4.85
C ILE A 129 9.90 -10.13 -5.98
N ASP A 130 11.15 -10.01 -5.59
CA ASP A 130 12.26 -9.90 -6.50
C ASP A 130 12.37 -11.17 -7.39
N LYS A 131 12.66 -10.98 -8.69
CA LYS A 131 12.66 -12.07 -9.69
C LYS A 131 13.73 -13.13 -9.36
N GLU A 132 14.78 -12.77 -8.64
CA GLU A 132 15.86 -13.65 -8.23
C GLU A 132 15.30 -14.76 -7.31
N TYR A 133 14.33 -14.47 -6.44
CA TYR A 133 13.66 -15.49 -5.63
C TYR A 133 12.76 -16.40 -6.46
N ILE A 134 12.09 -15.87 -7.48
CA ILE A 134 11.29 -16.68 -8.41
C ILE A 134 12.19 -17.62 -9.22
N GLN A 135 13.35 -17.12 -9.66
CA GLN A 135 14.33 -17.92 -10.37
C GLN A 135 14.95 -19.01 -9.49
N GLN A 136 15.29 -18.67 -8.24
CA GLN A 136 15.79 -19.63 -7.26
C GLN A 136 14.75 -20.72 -6.98
N PHE A 137 13.48 -20.34 -6.76
CA PHE A 137 12.37 -21.28 -6.59
C PHE A 137 12.25 -22.24 -7.77
N MET A 138 12.29 -21.70 -9.00
CA MET A 138 12.21 -22.47 -10.23
C MET A 138 13.35 -23.50 -10.33
N TYR A 139 14.58 -23.10 -10.03
CA TYR A 139 15.74 -24.00 -10.10
C TYR A 139 15.67 -25.11 -9.05
N GLU A 140 15.37 -24.77 -7.80
CA GLU A 140 15.31 -25.73 -6.71
C GLU A 140 14.13 -26.69 -6.85
N THR A 141 12.95 -26.19 -7.24
CA THR A 141 11.72 -27.00 -7.32
C THR A 141 11.73 -27.93 -8.53
N PHE A 142 12.23 -27.45 -9.67
CA PHE A 142 12.27 -28.25 -10.90
C PHE A 142 13.59 -29.02 -11.06
N ASN A 143 14.51 -28.93 -10.09
CA ASN A 143 15.87 -29.50 -10.19
C ASN A 143 16.56 -29.12 -11.51
N THR A 144 16.45 -27.85 -11.90
CA THR A 144 16.94 -27.38 -13.20
C THR A 144 18.44 -27.65 -13.32
N PRO A 145 18.90 -28.42 -14.33
CA PRO A 145 20.31 -28.77 -14.46
C PRO A 145 21.21 -27.54 -14.52
N PHE A 146 22.33 -27.56 -13.80
CA PHE A 146 23.23 -26.41 -13.66
C PHE A 146 23.67 -25.80 -15.01
N TYR A 147 23.93 -26.64 -16.01
CA TYR A 147 24.33 -26.20 -17.35
C TYR A 147 23.19 -25.47 -18.11
N LEU A 148 21.93 -25.63 -17.71
CA LEU A 148 20.76 -24.94 -18.28
C LEU A 148 20.36 -23.69 -17.49
N GLN A 149 20.85 -23.49 -16.27
CA GLN A 149 20.49 -22.32 -15.44
C GLN A 149 20.91 -20.97 -16.06
N ARG A 150 21.81 -20.96 -17.04
CA ARG A 150 22.13 -19.74 -17.80
C ARG A 150 21.24 -19.52 -19.03
N SER A 151 20.46 -20.54 -19.40
CA SER A 151 19.59 -20.51 -20.57
C SER A 151 18.11 -20.39 -20.19
N ILE A 152 17.75 -20.79 -18.97
CA ILE A 152 16.37 -20.78 -18.47
C ILE A 152 16.22 -19.71 -17.39
N GLU A 153 15.93 -18.47 -17.79
CA GLU A 153 15.93 -17.32 -16.88
C GLU A 153 14.54 -16.70 -16.70
N VAL A 154 14.25 -16.28 -15.47
CA VAL A 154 13.01 -15.54 -15.15
C VAL A 154 13.24 -14.05 -15.40
N ASN A 155 12.34 -13.43 -16.16
CA ASN A 155 12.37 -12.01 -16.47
C ASN A 155 11.01 -11.38 -16.16
N TYR A 156 11.03 -10.17 -15.60
CA TYR A 156 9.83 -9.36 -15.41
C TYR A 156 9.97 -8.08 -16.25
N SER A 157 8.98 -7.79 -17.08
CA SER A 157 8.92 -6.58 -17.89
C SER A 157 8.03 -5.55 -17.20
N SER A 158 8.64 -4.54 -16.57
CA SER A 158 7.89 -3.46 -15.90
C SER A 158 7.02 -2.64 -16.84
N PHE A 159 7.36 -2.56 -18.13
CA PHE A 159 6.57 -1.85 -19.14
C PHE A 159 5.25 -2.56 -19.48
N THR A 160 5.27 -3.88 -19.52
CA THR A 160 4.09 -4.71 -19.88
C THR A 160 3.42 -5.35 -18.66
N ALA A 161 4.04 -5.27 -17.49
CA ALA A 161 3.69 -6.00 -16.27
C ALA A 161 3.59 -7.53 -16.49
N GLU A 162 4.39 -8.07 -17.40
CA GLU A 162 4.40 -9.51 -17.72
C GLU A 162 5.68 -10.21 -17.24
N TRP A 163 5.50 -11.44 -16.78
CA TRP A 163 6.57 -12.37 -16.47
C TRP A 163 6.86 -13.25 -17.69
N GLN A 164 8.15 -13.46 -17.96
CA GLN A 164 8.61 -14.34 -19.03
C GLN A 164 9.72 -15.26 -18.53
N ILE A 165 9.64 -16.53 -18.90
CA ILE A 165 10.72 -17.50 -18.67
C ILE A 165 11.43 -17.75 -20.00
N LYS A 166 12.72 -17.46 -20.11
CA LYS A 166 13.49 -17.82 -21.31
C LYS A 166 13.81 -19.32 -21.29
N GLY A 167 14.05 -19.93 -22.44
CA GLY A 167 14.50 -21.33 -22.50
C GLY A 167 13.55 -22.38 -21.93
N LYS A 168 12.24 -22.10 -21.80
CA LYS A 168 11.24 -23.03 -21.23
C LYS A 168 11.24 -24.44 -21.83
N SER A 169 11.68 -24.58 -23.08
CA SER A 169 11.72 -25.86 -23.80
C SER A 169 13.11 -26.47 -23.88
N SER A 170 14.10 -25.90 -23.18
CA SER A 170 15.49 -26.36 -23.25
C SER A 170 15.75 -27.65 -22.44
N VAL A 171 14.87 -27.97 -21.49
CA VAL A 171 14.92 -29.25 -20.76
C VAL A 171 14.46 -30.42 -21.62
N SER A 172 15.09 -31.58 -21.45
CA SER A 172 14.71 -32.81 -22.14
C SER A 172 13.28 -33.26 -21.80
N TYR A 173 12.57 -33.83 -22.76
CA TYR A 173 11.24 -34.42 -22.54
C TYR A 173 11.24 -35.56 -21.50
N ASN A 174 12.40 -36.16 -21.24
CA ASN A 174 12.55 -37.20 -20.22
C ASN A 174 12.76 -36.62 -18.80
N ASP A 175 12.81 -35.30 -18.65
CA ASP A 175 12.92 -34.65 -17.35
C ASP A 175 11.63 -34.85 -16.54
N VAL A 176 11.73 -35.67 -15.49
CA VAL A 176 10.58 -36.08 -14.68
C VAL A 176 9.99 -34.88 -13.93
N ALA A 177 10.81 -33.96 -13.44
CA ALA A 177 10.32 -32.80 -12.69
C ALA A 177 9.50 -31.89 -13.62
N ALA A 178 10.04 -31.61 -14.81
CA ALA A 178 9.44 -30.70 -15.78
C ALA A 178 8.21 -31.27 -16.49
N TYR A 179 8.16 -32.57 -16.81
CA TYR A 179 7.09 -33.16 -17.63
C TYR A 179 6.14 -34.10 -16.87
N THR A 180 6.44 -34.48 -15.63
CA THR A 180 5.61 -35.41 -14.84
C THR A 180 5.24 -34.89 -13.46
N THR A 181 6.19 -34.40 -12.67
CA THR A 181 5.95 -33.98 -11.27
C THR A 181 5.20 -32.66 -11.23
N TYR A 182 5.76 -31.62 -11.86
CA TYR A 182 5.24 -30.25 -11.88
C TYR A 182 4.72 -29.81 -13.25
N GLY A 183 4.78 -30.71 -14.24
CA GLY A 183 4.21 -30.48 -15.55
C GLY A 183 3.48 -31.70 -16.09
N THR A 184 3.13 -31.60 -17.35
CA THR A 184 2.48 -32.64 -18.16
C THR A 184 3.25 -32.78 -19.47
N SER A 185 3.00 -33.85 -20.23
CA SER A 185 3.54 -33.99 -21.59
C SER A 185 3.11 -32.85 -22.54
N ARG A 186 1.97 -32.20 -22.27
CA ARG A 186 1.39 -31.12 -23.08
C ARG A 186 1.76 -29.70 -22.61
N ALA A 187 2.18 -29.55 -21.37
CA ALA A 187 2.67 -28.29 -20.79
C ALA A 187 3.68 -28.59 -19.68
N ASN A 188 4.94 -28.22 -19.91
CA ASN A 188 6.00 -28.43 -18.95
C ASN A 188 5.91 -27.45 -17.76
N ALA A 189 6.63 -27.78 -16.68
CA ALA A 189 6.59 -27.03 -15.43
C ALA A 189 6.98 -25.55 -15.59
N TYR A 190 7.94 -25.23 -16.47
CA TYR A 190 8.36 -23.84 -16.74
C TYR A 190 7.24 -23.04 -17.42
N LYS A 191 6.51 -23.63 -18.35
CA LYS A 191 5.34 -22.98 -18.96
C LYS A 191 4.23 -22.75 -17.93
N ILE A 192 3.95 -23.76 -17.10
CA ILE A 192 2.93 -23.66 -16.05
C ILE A 192 3.32 -22.61 -15.01
N LEU A 193 4.61 -22.50 -14.67
CA LEU A 193 5.12 -21.47 -13.77
C LEU A 193 4.95 -20.08 -14.38
N GLU A 194 5.29 -19.88 -15.65
CA GLU A 194 5.09 -18.59 -16.32
C GLU A 194 3.62 -18.17 -16.34
N ASP A 195 2.71 -19.09 -16.69
CA ASP A 195 1.26 -18.81 -16.65
C ASP A 195 0.82 -18.44 -15.22
N SER A 196 1.37 -19.12 -14.20
CA SER A 196 1.10 -18.81 -12.79
C SER A 196 1.61 -17.44 -12.36
N LEU A 197 2.80 -17.04 -12.80
CA LEU A 197 3.38 -15.73 -12.52
C LEU A 197 2.55 -14.62 -13.16
N ASN A 198 1.91 -14.89 -14.31
CA ASN A 198 1.02 -13.97 -14.99
C ASN A 198 -0.45 -14.07 -14.53
N LEU A 199 -0.74 -14.83 -13.46
CA LEU A 199 -2.10 -15.04 -12.94
C LEU A 199 -3.07 -15.63 -13.98
N ARG A 200 -2.56 -16.44 -14.91
CA ARG A 200 -3.33 -17.11 -15.97
C ARG A 200 -3.55 -18.58 -15.60
N ASP A 201 -4.75 -19.09 -15.87
CA ASP A 201 -5.00 -20.54 -15.78
C ASP A 201 -4.39 -21.25 -16.99
N VAL A 202 -3.70 -22.36 -16.74
CA VAL A 202 -3.13 -23.16 -17.83
C VAL A 202 -4.27 -23.83 -18.61
N ARG A 203 -4.30 -23.61 -19.93
CA ARG A 203 -5.31 -24.21 -20.83
C ARG A 203 -4.63 -24.97 -21.96
N ILE A 204 -5.04 -26.22 -22.16
CA ILE A 204 -4.55 -27.09 -23.23
C ILE A 204 -5.62 -27.19 -24.30
N TYR A 205 -5.22 -26.94 -25.54
CA TYR A 205 -6.10 -27.06 -26.71
C TYR A 205 -5.58 -28.17 -27.63
N ASP A 206 -6.51 -28.90 -28.23
CA ASP A 206 -6.25 -29.78 -29.36
C ASP A 206 -6.65 -29.08 -30.66
N THR A 207 -5.91 -29.36 -31.71
CA THR A 207 -6.28 -28.96 -33.07
C THR A 207 -7.04 -30.12 -33.69
N ILE A 208 -8.27 -29.86 -34.14
CA ILE A 208 -9.05 -30.82 -34.92
C ILE A 208 -9.39 -30.22 -36.28
N GLU A 209 -9.40 -31.05 -37.30
CA GLU A 209 -9.76 -30.67 -38.66
C GLU A 209 -11.27 -30.87 -38.86
N ASP A 210 -11.97 -29.81 -39.28
CA ASP A 210 -13.39 -29.89 -39.63
C ASP A 210 -13.59 -30.58 -41.00
N ALA A 211 -14.82 -30.93 -41.34
CA ALA A 211 -15.15 -31.66 -42.58
C ALA A 211 -14.71 -30.94 -43.89
N ASP A 212 -14.45 -29.63 -43.81
CA ASP A 212 -13.97 -28.78 -44.92
C ASP A 212 -12.43 -28.60 -44.92
N GLY A 213 -11.69 -29.35 -44.11
CA GLY A 213 -10.22 -29.28 -44.04
C GLY A 213 -9.66 -28.10 -43.25
N LYS A 214 -10.51 -27.42 -42.46
CA LYS A 214 -10.11 -26.24 -41.67
C LYS A 214 -9.78 -26.63 -40.23
N GLU A 215 -8.62 -26.20 -39.74
CA GLU A 215 -8.21 -26.44 -38.36
C GLU A 215 -8.99 -25.57 -37.38
N ARG A 216 -9.60 -26.18 -36.36
CA ARG A 216 -10.15 -25.49 -35.18
C ARG A 216 -9.48 -25.95 -33.89
N ARG A 217 -9.27 -25.00 -32.97
CA ARG A 217 -8.73 -25.28 -31.63
C ARG A 217 -9.86 -25.54 -30.66
N VAL A 218 -9.89 -26.72 -30.07
CA VAL A 218 -10.87 -27.13 -29.06
C VAL A 218 -10.17 -27.33 -27.73
N LEU A 219 -10.76 -26.81 -26.64
CA LEU A 219 -10.22 -26.99 -25.30
C LEU A 219 -10.24 -28.47 -24.93
N ASN A 220 -9.08 -29.03 -24.61
CA ASN A 220 -8.98 -30.38 -24.06
C ASN A 220 -9.22 -30.32 -22.55
N ALA A 221 -10.44 -30.64 -22.11
CA ALA A 221 -10.83 -30.58 -20.71
C ALA A 221 -9.98 -31.50 -19.81
N LYS A 222 -9.61 -32.69 -20.30
CA LYS A 222 -8.83 -33.67 -19.54
C LYS A 222 -7.40 -33.16 -19.29
N GLU A 223 -6.69 -32.79 -20.36
CA GLU A 223 -5.32 -32.29 -20.27
C GLU A 223 -5.25 -30.94 -19.54
N THR A 224 -6.26 -30.08 -19.72
CA THR A 224 -6.38 -28.83 -18.96
C THR A 224 -6.56 -29.09 -17.47
N THR A 225 -7.38 -30.06 -17.08
CA THR A 225 -7.57 -30.43 -15.66
C THR A 225 -6.27 -30.95 -15.04
N LEU A 226 -5.52 -31.80 -15.77
CA LEU A 226 -4.22 -32.29 -15.31
C LEU A 226 -3.22 -31.13 -15.16
N ALA A 227 -3.14 -30.23 -16.14
CA ALA A 227 -2.26 -29.07 -16.07
C ALA A 227 -2.64 -28.12 -14.92
N ALA A 228 -3.93 -27.91 -14.65
CA ALA A 228 -4.41 -27.11 -13.52
C ALA A 228 -4.02 -27.73 -12.16
N GLN A 229 -4.07 -29.07 -12.03
CA GLN A 229 -3.57 -29.75 -10.82
C GLN A 229 -2.07 -29.51 -10.63
N LYS A 230 -1.28 -29.57 -11.71
CA LYS A 230 0.16 -29.26 -11.66
C LYS A 230 0.43 -27.79 -11.31
N GLN A 231 -0.38 -26.88 -11.84
CA GLN A 231 -0.32 -25.46 -11.49
C GLN A 231 -0.57 -25.25 -9.99
N GLN A 232 -1.55 -25.93 -9.42
CA GLN A 232 -1.84 -25.87 -8.00
C GLN A 232 -0.69 -26.45 -7.15
N ALA A 233 -0.10 -27.57 -7.55
CA ALA A 233 1.06 -28.15 -6.88
C ALA A 233 2.27 -27.20 -6.88
N ILE A 234 2.52 -26.47 -7.97
CA ILE A 234 3.56 -25.43 -8.03
C ILE A 234 3.26 -24.28 -7.06
N ARG A 235 2.00 -23.82 -6.97
CA ARG A 235 1.59 -22.76 -6.03
C ARG A 235 1.77 -23.20 -4.57
N GLU A 236 1.48 -24.45 -4.25
CA GLU A 236 1.70 -25.03 -2.91
C GLU A 236 3.19 -25.15 -2.59
N ALA A 237 3.98 -25.71 -3.50
CA ALA A 237 5.43 -25.79 -3.36
C ALA A 237 6.04 -24.39 -3.14
N PHE A 238 5.57 -23.37 -3.84
CA PHE A 238 6.03 -21.99 -3.67
C PHE A 238 5.72 -21.43 -2.28
N ARG A 239 4.49 -21.64 -1.77
CA ARG A 239 4.08 -21.17 -0.44
C ARG A 239 4.93 -21.78 0.68
N ASP A 240 5.27 -23.06 0.57
CA ASP A 240 6.15 -23.71 1.53
C ASP A 240 7.61 -23.28 1.35
N TRP A 241 8.04 -23.13 0.11
CA TRP A 241 9.41 -22.79 -0.23
C TRP A 241 9.77 -21.38 0.21
N ILE A 242 8.94 -20.38 -0.07
CA ILE A 242 9.29 -18.96 0.11
C ILE A 242 9.72 -18.64 1.54
N TRP A 243 9.09 -19.30 2.52
CA TRP A 243 9.38 -19.11 3.94
C TRP A 243 10.36 -20.12 4.53
N ARG A 244 10.78 -21.15 3.80
CA ARG A 244 11.62 -22.24 4.34
C ARG A 244 12.99 -21.76 4.83
N ASP A 245 13.63 -20.91 4.06
CA ASP A 245 14.96 -20.38 4.37
C ASP A 245 14.85 -19.18 5.36
N PRO A 246 15.57 -19.18 6.49
CA PRO A 246 15.48 -18.12 7.49
C PRO A 246 15.92 -16.73 6.98
N GLU A 247 16.97 -16.66 6.16
CA GLU A 247 17.51 -15.39 5.66
C GLU A 247 16.57 -14.75 4.64
N ARG A 248 16.04 -15.56 3.70
CA ARG A 248 14.99 -15.16 2.76
C ARG A 248 13.74 -14.73 3.49
N ARG A 249 13.29 -15.49 4.50
CA ARG A 249 12.12 -15.14 5.31
C ARG A 249 12.29 -13.77 5.95
N GLN A 250 13.41 -13.53 6.63
CA GLN A 250 13.68 -12.25 7.29
C GLN A 250 13.69 -11.09 6.28
N THR A 251 14.34 -11.28 5.14
CA THR A 251 14.42 -10.27 4.08
C THR A 251 13.03 -9.92 3.54
N LEU A 252 12.23 -10.92 3.20
CA LEU A 252 10.90 -10.72 2.63
C LEU A 252 9.90 -10.14 3.64
N VAL A 253 9.95 -10.54 4.91
CA VAL A 253 9.12 -9.97 5.97
C VAL A 253 9.44 -8.48 6.16
N SER A 254 10.73 -8.14 6.22
CA SER A 254 11.17 -6.74 6.34
C SER A 254 10.71 -5.91 5.14
N GLN A 255 10.92 -6.41 3.92
CA GLN A 255 10.50 -5.73 2.70
C GLN A 255 8.98 -5.55 2.64
N TYR A 256 8.22 -6.61 2.95
CA TYR A 256 6.76 -6.54 2.96
C TYR A 256 6.27 -5.51 3.97
N ASN A 257 6.83 -5.50 5.18
CA ASN A 257 6.40 -4.52 6.17
C ASN A 257 6.72 -3.10 5.73
N GLU A 258 7.89 -2.89 5.12
CA GLU A 258 8.34 -1.58 4.68
C GLU A 258 7.54 -1.02 3.50
N GLU A 259 7.18 -1.85 2.54
CA GLU A 259 6.54 -1.44 1.30
C GLU A 259 5.01 -1.58 1.36
N MET A 260 4.53 -2.73 1.85
CA MET A 260 3.11 -3.10 1.82
C MET A 260 2.38 -2.79 3.13
N ASN A 261 2.96 -3.11 4.30
CA ASN A 261 2.40 -2.77 5.61
C ASN A 261 2.79 -1.35 6.06
N SER A 262 2.61 -0.39 5.16
CA SER A 262 3.06 0.99 5.35
C SER A 262 1.89 1.97 5.46
N THR A 263 0.68 1.56 5.08
CA THR A 263 -0.48 2.45 4.98
C THR A 263 -1.35 2.37 6.23
N ARG A 264 -1.47 3.48 6.96
CA ARG A 264 -2.40 3.63 8.08
C ARG A 264 -3.67 4.37 7.62
N PRO A 265 -4.89 3.87 7.92
CA PRO A 265 -6.12 4.60 7.63
C PRO A 265 -6.17 5.92 8.40
N ARG A 266 -6.93 6.89 7.87
CA ARG A 266 -7.13 8.18 8.53
C ARG A 266 -8.04 8.00 9.74
N GLU A 267 -7.53 8.38 10.91
CA GLU A 267 -8.27 8.38 12.18
C GLU A 267 -8.43 9.82 12.66
N TYR A 268 -9.65 10.20 12.98
CA TYR A 268 -9.99 11.57 13.40
C TYR A 268 -10.07 11.65 14.92
N ASP A 269 -9.05 12.22 15.54
CA ASP A 269 -9.12 12.65 16.93
C ASP A 269 -9.68 14.08 16.99
N GLY A 270 -10.70 14.30 17.83
CA GLY A 270 -11.29 15.60 18.08
C GLY A 270 -11.06 16.11 19.50
N SER A 271 -10.20 15.44 20.29
CA SER A 271 -9.94 15.76 21.69
C SER A 271 -9.56 17.23 21.90
N HIS A 272 -8.83 17.81 20.94
CA HIS A 272 -8.37 19.21 20.90
C HIS A 272 -9.44 20.23 20.51
N ILE A 273 -10.60 19.78 20.00
CA ILE A 273 -11.67 20.70 19.56
C ILE A 273 -12.35 21.29 20.79
N THR A 274 -12.27 22.61 20.90
CA THR A 274 -12.98 23.43 21.89
C THR A 274 -14.16 24.12 21.23
N PHE A 275 -15.29 24.18 21.91
CA PHE A 275 -16.52 24.80 21.39
C PHE A 275 -16.85 26.07 22.18
N GLY A 276 -16.41 27.22 21.69
CA GLY A 276 -16.84 28.52 22.18
C GLY A 276 -18.36 28.67 22.15
N GLY A 277 -18.96 29.10 23.26
CA GLY A 277 -20.42 29.30 23.40
C GLY A 277 -21.24 28.06 23.73
N MET A 278 -20.61 26.88 23.91
CA MET A 278 -21.30 25.70 24.44
C MET A 278 -21.59 25.86 25.94
N ASN A 279 -22.73 25.33 26.41
CA ASN A 279 -23.06 25.37 27.83
C ASN A 279 -21.98 24.67 28.66
N PRO A 280 -21.32 25.35 29.63
CA PRO A 280 -20.25 24.77 30.44
C PRO A 280 -20.65 23.52 31.25
N ALA A 281 -21.96 23.31 31.47
CA ALA A 281 -22.47 22.12 32.15
C ALA A 281 -22.48 20.85 31.28
N ILE A 282 -22.21 20.96 29.97
CA ILE A 282 -22.25 19.84 29.02
C ILE A 282 -20.84 19.56 28.51
N THR A 283 -20.29 18.41 28.90
CA THR A 283 -19.02 17.92 28.37
C THR A 283 -19.28 16.83 27.34
N LEU A 284 -18.85 17.05 26.09
CA LEU A 284 -18.93 16.03 25.04
C LEU A 284 -17.99 14.86 25.35
N ARG A 285 -18.48 13.64 25.07
CA ARG A 285 -17.68 12.41 25.15
C ARG A 285 -16.69 12.37 23.99
N GLU A 286 -15.59 11.64 24.17
CA GLU A 286 -14.50 11.50 23.19
C GLU A 286 -15.01 11.12 21.79
N HIS A 287 -15.83 10.06 21.67
CA HIS A 287 -16.39 9.65 20.38
C HIS A 287 -17.26 10.73 19.70
N GLN A 288 -17.91 11.62 20.47
CA GLN A 288 -18.69 12.72 19.90
C GLN A 288 -17.77 13.79 19.32
N LYS A 289 -16.64 14.06 19.98
CA LYS A 289 -15.61 14.96 19.47
C LYS A 289 -14.94 14.40 18.22
N SER A 290 -14.57 13.11 18.21
CA SER A 290 -14.01 12.44 17.03
C SER A 290 -14.99 12.41 15.85
N ALA A 291 -16.30 12.24 16.10
CA ALA A 291 -17.31 12.34 15.05
C ALA A 291 -17.38 13.74 14.45
N ILE A 292 -17.25 14.79 15.27
CA ILE A 292 -17.20 16.17 14.80
C ILE A 292 -15.90 16.43 14.02
N ALA A 293 -14.75 15.96 14.51
CA ALA A 293 -13.48 16.04 13.79
C ALA A 293 -13.57 15.35 12.42
N HIS A 294 -14.23 14.21 12.34
CA HIS A 294 -14.47 13.54 11.06
C HIS A 294 -15.32 14.38 10.10
N VAL A 295 -16.38 15.05 10.59
CA VAL A 295 -17.20 15.95 9.76
C VAL A 295 -16.41 17.19 9.33
N LEU A 296 -15.55 17.73 10.19
CA LEU A 296 -14.75 18.91 9.89
C LEU A 296 -13.58 18.60 8.95
N TYR A 297 -12.87 17.49 9.17
CA TYR A 297 -11.59 17.19 8.51
C TYR A 297 -11.68 16.13 7.41
N GLY A 298 -12.77 15.36 7.36
CA GLY A 298 -12.99 14.27 6.40
C GLY A 298 -13.81 14.64 5.17
N GLY A 299 -14.08 15.94 4.97
CA GLY A 299 -14.76 16.48 3.79
C GLY A 299 -13.91 16.46 2.52
#